data_AF-A0AAW1BD14-F1
#
_entry.id   AF-A0AAW1BD14-F1
#
_cell.length_a   1.000
_cell.length_b   1.000
_cell.length_c   1.000
_cell.angle_alpha   90.00
_cell.angle_beta   90.00
_cell.angle_gamma   90.00
#
_symmetry.space_group_name_H-M   'P 1'
#
loop_
_entity.id
_entity.type
_entity.pdbx_description
1 polymer ?
#
loop_
_entity_poly.entity_id
_entity_poly.type
_entity_poly.pdbx_seq_one_letter_code
_entity_poly.pdbx_strand_id
1 'polypeptide(L)'
;MARGISAFSSAALWLCGTLFLASLPLLRGAQRQEDTLYMWIDAHQARVLIGFEEDILIVSEGKMAPFTHDFRKAQQRMPAIPINIQSINFTWQATGKLQQMAGT
;
A
#
# COMPACT_ATOMS: atom_id res chain seq x y z
N MET A 1 34.70 55.28 -28.37
CA MET A 1 35.25 53.93 -28.10
C MET A 1 34.81 53.55 -26.69
N ALA A 2 34.21 52.42 -26.34
CA ALA A 2 33.71 51.25 -27.05
C ALA A 2 32.60 50.64 -26.16
N ARG A 3 31.49 50.21 -26.79
CA ARG A 3 30.45 49.36 -26.21
C ARG A 3 31.08 48.03 -25.78
N GLY A 4 30.75 47.49 -24.61
CA GLY A 4 31.22 46.15 -24.27
C GLY A 4 30.93 45.65 -22.87
N ILE A 5 29.67 45.65 -22.42
CA ILE A 5 29.28 44.90 -21.21
C ILE A 5 27.90 44.25 -21.45
N SER A 6 27.80 43.38 -22.45
CA SER A 6 26.57 42.60 -22.67
C SER A 6 26.81 41.11 -22.97
N ALA A 7 28.06 40.63 -22.87
CA ALA A 7 28.40 39.24 -23.21
C ALA A 7 28.42 38.29 -21.99
N PHE A 8 28.65 38.81 -20.76
CA PHE A 8 28.83 37.96 -19.58
C PHE A 8 27.51 37.52 -18.91
N SER A 9 26.40 38.18 -19.22
CA SER A 9 25.09 37.87 -18.62
C SER A 9 24.54 36.51 -19.11
N SER A 10 24.85 36.13 -20.36
CA SER A 10 24.23 34.96 -21.00
C SER A 10 24.74 33.62 -20.46
N ALA A 11 26.05 33.50 -20.18
CA ALA A 11 26.63 32.27 -19.63
C ALA A 11 26.24 32.03 -18.16
N ALA A 12 26.14 33.09 -17.36
CA ALA A 12 25.72 33.01 -15.96
C ALA A 12 24.24 32.61 -15.83
N LEU A 13 23.38 33.12 -16.71
CA LEU A 13 21.97 32.73 -16.80
C LEU A 13 21.81 31.27 -17.23
N TRP A 14 22.68 30.77 -18.12
CA TRP A 14 22.68 29.37 -18.58
C TRP A 14 23.09 28.38 -17.49
N LEU A 15 24.13 28.73 -16.73
CA LEU A 15 24.58 27.93 -15.57
C LEU A 15 23.55 27.97 -14.45
N CYS A 16 22.90 29.11 -14.21
CA CYS A 16 21.82 29.23 -13.23
C CYS A 16 20.60 28.40 -13.62
N GLY A 17 20.21 28.43 -14.90
CA GLY A 17 19.09 27.63 -15.42
C GLY A 17 19.33 26.12 -15.36
N THR A 18 20.56 25.67 -15.63
CA THR A 18 20.93 24.24 -15.52
C THR A 18 21.07 23.77 -14.07
N LEU A 19 21.54 24.62 -13.15
CA LEU A 19 21.54 24.35 -11.71
C LEU A 19 20.12 24.30 -11.13
N PHE A 20 19.22 25.20 -11.53
CA PHE A 20 17.80 25.12 -11.20
C PHE A 20 17.17 23.83 -11.75
N LEU A 21 17.52 23.50 -13.00
CA LEU A 21 17.37 22.20 -13.69
C LEU A 21 17.59 20.99 -12.78
N ALA A 22 18.80 20.89 -12.25
CA ALA A 22 19.28 19.75 -11.47
C ALA A 22 18.76 19.72 -10.02
N SER A 23 18.23 20.84 -9.53
CA SER A 23 17.69 20.96 -8.16
C SER A 23 16.20 20.65 -8.06
N LEU A 24 15.47 20.55 -9.18
CA LEU A 24 14.13 20.00 -9.16
C LEU A 24 14.26 18.53 -8.73
N PRO A 25 13.80 18.15 -7.52
CA PRO A 25 13.78 16.76 -7.17
C PRO A 25 12.91 16.09 -8.23
N LEU A 26 13.55 15.25 -9.05
CA LEU A 26 12.93 14.26 -9.92
C LEU A 26 11.65 13.86 -9.22
N LEU A 27 10.52 14.28 -9.80
CA LEU A 27 9.16 14.06 -9.35
C LEU A 27 9.13 12.66 -8.75
N ARG A 28 9.36 12.57 -7.43
CA ARG A 28 9.53 11.30 -6.74
C ARG A 28 8.14 10.78 -6.80
N GLY A 29 7.90 9.92 -7.80
CA GLY A 29 6.58 9.52 -8.23
C GLY A 29 5.80 9.35 -6.98
N ALA A 30 4.79 10.21 -6.79
CA ALA A 30 3.88 10.07 -5.70
C ALA A 30 3.35 8.67 -5.92
N GLN A 31 3.94 7.70 -5.22
CA GLN A 31 3.35 6.41 -5.01
C GLN A 31 2.07 6.85 -4.32
N ARG A 32 1.02 6.96 -5.13
CA ARG A 32 -0.34 7.09 -4.67
C ARG A 32 -0.42 5.90 -3.76
N GLN A 33 -0.24 6.16 -2.47
CA GLN A 33 -0.42 5.15 -1.44
C GLN A 33 -1.91 4.96 -1.50
N GLU A 34 -2.32 4.10 -2.45
CA GLU A 34 -3.69 3.73 -2.62
C GLU A 34 -4.10 3.16 -1.28
N ASP A 35 -5.29 3.52 -0.81
CA ASP A 35 -5.72 3.11 0.50
C ASP A 35 -5.83 1.57 0.51
N THR A 36 -4.77 0.87 0.90
CA THR A 36 -4.64 -0.58 0.68
C THR A 36 -5.10 -1.33 1.92
N LEU A 37 -6.09 -2.19 1.75
CA LEU A 37 -6.57 -3.09 2.80
C LEU A 37 -5.73 -4.37 2.82
N TYR A 38 -5.34 -4.80 4.01
CA TYR A 38 -4.89 -6.16 4.28
C TYR A 38 -5.79 -6.77 5.34
N MET A 39 -6.10 -8.06 5.18
CA MET A 39 -6.90 -8.83 6.12
C MET A 39 -6.43 -10.28 6.13
N TRP A 40 -6.24 -10.83 7.32
CA TRP A 40 -5.76 -12.19 7.52
C TRP A 40 -6.23 -12.79 8.84
N ILE A 41 -6.08 -14.11 8.97
CA ILE A 41 -6.13 -14.81 10.25
C ILE A 41 -4.69 -15.02 10.67
N ASP A 42 -4.32 -14.59 11.88
CA ASP A 42 -2.95 -14.73 12.38
C ASP A 42 -2.56 -16.20 12.59
N ALA A 43 -1.26 -16.49 12.51
CA ALA A 43 -0.70 -17.82 12.64
C ALA A 43 -1.18 -18.58 13.89
N HIS A 44 -1.34 -17.88 15.02
CA HIS A 44 -1.81 -18.51 16.25
C HIS A 44 -3.29 -18.92 16.13
N GLN A 45 -4.15 -18.04 15.63
CA GLN A 45 -5.56 -18.34 15.36
C GLN A 45 -5.72 -19.45 14.29
N ALA A 46 -4.85 -19.47 13.27
CA ALA A 46 -4.81 -20.51 12.24
C ALA A 46 -4.43 -21.88 12.82
N ARG A 47 -3.47 -21.93 13.75
CA ARG A 47 -3.09 -23.17 14.45
C ARG A 47 -4.29 -23.78 15.17
N VAL A 48 -5.07 -22.95 15.86
CA VAL A 48 -6.27 -23.42 16.59
C VAL A 48 -7.35 -23.89 15.61
N LEU A 49 -7.51 -23.23 14.47
CA LEU A 49 -8.59 -23.50 13.51
C LEU A 49 -8.31 -24.71 12.61
N ILE A 50 -7.10 -24.84 12.09
CA ILE A 50 -6.74 -25.84 11.06
C ILE A 50 -5.48 -26.65 11.39
N GLY A 51 -4.81 -26.39 12.52
CA GLY A 51 -3.62 -27.14 12.95
C GLY A 51 -2.29 -26.65 12.35
N PHE A 52 -2.33 -25.64 11.46
CA PHE A 52 -1.14 -25.05 10.83
C PHE A 52 -0.87 -23.65 11.38
N GLU A 53 0.34 -23.41 11.87
CA GLU A 53 0.76 -22.14 12.49
C GLU A 53 1.37 -21.20 11.44
N GLU A 54 0.53 -20.75 10.49
CA GLU A 54 0.90 -19.83 9.41
C GLU A 54 -0.23 -18.81 9.20
N ASP A 55 0.12 -17.57 8.80
CA ASP A 55 -0.87 -16.55 8.51
C ASP A 55 -1.73 -16.94 7.29
N ILE A 56 -3.05 -16.85 7.43
CA ILE A 56 -3.99 -17.08 6.32
C ILE A 56 -4.41 -15.73 5.74
N LEU A 57 -3.73 -15.30 4.68
CA LEU A 57 -4.05 -14.07 3.96
C LEU A 57 -5.37 -14.20 3.20
N ILE A 58 -6.30 -13.27 3.44
CA ILE A 58 -7.61 -13.22 2.76
C ILE A 58 -7.64 -12.04 1.78
N VAL A 59 -7.12 -10.89 2.22
CA VAL A 59 -6.97 -9.69 1.40
C VAL A 59 -5.53 -9.19 1.51
N SER A 60 -4.91 -8.95 0.36
CA SER A 60 -3.58 -8.33 0.26
C SER A 60 -3.65 -7.19 -0.74
N GLU A 61 -3.27 -5.99 -0.32
CA GLU A 61 -3.31 -4.79 -1.18
C GLU A 61 -4.70 -4.52 -1.79
N GLY A 62 -5.76 -4.76 -1.01
CA GLY A 62 -7.14 -4.63 -1.46
C GLY A 62 -7.61 -5.73 -2.43
N LYS A 63 -6.75 -6.71 -2.77
CA LYS A 63 -7.09 -7.83 -3.64
C LYS A 63 -7.36 -9.08 -2.83
N MET A 64 -8.40 -9.79 -3.22
CA MET A 64 -8.76 -11.08 -2.62
C MET A 64 -7.69 -12.14 -2.94
N ALA A 65 -7.40 -13.02 -1.99
CA ALA A 65 -6.44 -14.10 -2.16
C ALA A 65 -6.87 -15.08 -3.28
N PRO A 66 -5.94 -15.74 -3.99
CA PRO A 66 -6.27 -16.59 -5.14
C PRO A 66 -7.27 -17.71 -4.83
N PHE A 67 -7.27 -18.24 -3.60
CA PHE A 67 -8.18 -19.31 -3.21
C PHE A 67 -9.64 -18.85 -3.14
N THR A 68 -9.93 -17.56 -3.00
CA THR A 68 -11.29 -17.02 -2.92
C THR A 68 -11.87 -16.61 -4.28
N HIS A 69 -11.09 -16.67 -5.38
CA HIS A 69 -11.58 -16.38 -6.72
C HIS A 69 -12.75 -17.29 -7.12
N ASP A 70 -12.67 -18.58 -6.75
CA ASP A 70 -13.79 -19.51 -6.81
C ASP A 70 -14.28 -19.78 -5.38
N PHE A 71 -15.21 -18.94 -4.94
CA PHE A 71 -15.76 -19.00 -3.59
C PHE A 71 -16.48 -20.33 -3.31
N ARG A 72 -17.13 -20.95 -4.31
CA ARG A 72 -17.85 -22.22 -4.13
C ARG A 72 -16.87 -23.35 -3.86
N LYS A 73 -15.79 -23.43 -4.63
CA LYS A 73 -14.71 -24.40 -4.41
C LYS A 73 -13.94 -24.13 -3.13
N ALA A 74 -13.81 -22.87 -2.70
CA ALA A 74 -13.23 -22.51 -1.40
C ALA A 74 -14.11 -23.00 -0.26
N GLN A 75 -15.41 -22.71 -0.30
CA GLN A 75 -16.37 -23.10 0.73
C GLN A 75 -16.49 -24.62 0.87
N GLN A 76 -16.43 -25.37 -0.23
CA GLN A 76 -16.42 -26.84 -0.18
C GLN A 76 -15.21 -27.43 0.56
N ARG A 77 -14.09 -26.70 0.60
CA ARG A 77 -12.89 -27.07 1.35
C ARG A 77 -12.92 -26.57 2.80
N MET A 78 -13.93 -25.76 3.17
CA MET A 78 -14.05 -25.16 4.48
C MET A 78 -14.96 -26.03 5.36
N PRO A 79 -14.41 -26.70 6.39
CA PRO A 79 -15.22 -27.49 7.31
C PRO A 79 -16.08 -26.58 8.19
N ALA A 80 -17.07 -27.18 8.87
CA ALA A 80 -17.81 -26.47 9.91
C ALA A 80 -16.87 -26.07 11.06
N ILE A 81 -17.07 -24.88 11.62
CA ILE A 81 -16.30 -24.41 12.78
C ILE A 81 -16.58 -25.36 13.96
N PRO A 82 -15.55 -26.00 14.54
CA PRO A 82 -15.71 -26.88 15.68
C PRO A 82 -16.30 -26.17 16.92
N ILE A 83 -17.11 -26.87 17.72
CA ILE A 83 -17.82 -26.29 18.88
C ILE A 83 -16.93 -25.73 19.99
N ASN A 84 -15.66 -26.14 20.05
CA ASN A 84 -14.69 -25.63 21.01
C ASN A 84 -14.15 -24.24 20.62
N ILE A 85 -14.41 -23.77 19.40
CA ILE A 85 -14.03 -22.45 18.92
C ILE A 85 -15.27 -21.55 18.95
N GLN A 86 -15.34 -20.68 19.96
CA GLN A 86 -16.47 -19.76 20.16
C GLN A 86 -16.38 -18.51 19.29
N SER A 87 -15.16 -18.11 18.93
CA SER A 87 -14.87 -16.91 18.13
C SER A 87 -13.62 -17.13 17.28
N ILE A 88 -13.54 -16.42 16.15
CA ILE A 88 -12.36 -16.41 15.28
C ILE A 88 -11.92 -14.96 15.11
N ASN A 89 -10.64 -14.71 15.38
CA ASN A 89 -10.05 -13.39 15.19
C ASN A 89 -9.62 -13.19 13.74
N PHE A 90 -9.96 -12.02 13.21
CA PHE A 90 -9.45 -11.52 11.94
C PHE A 90 -8.62 -10.28 12.23
N THR A 91 -7.37 -10.28 11.78
CA THR A 91 -6.51 -9.10 11.83
C THR A 91 -6.63 -8.35 10.51
N TRP A 92 -6.72 -7.03 10.58
CA TRP A 92 -6.82 -6.20 9.39
C TRP A 92 -6.10 -4.87 9.60
N GLN A 93 -5.60 -4.31 8.50
CA GLN A 93 -5.02 -2.96 8.46
C GLN A 93 -5.43 -2.29 7.16
N ALA A 94 -5.76 -1.00 7.24
CA ALA A 94 -5.99 -0.16 6.08
C ALA A 94 -4.87 0.88 6.04
N THR A 95 -4.01 0.78 5.02
CA THR A 95 -2.93 1.74 4.80
C THR A 95 -3.50 2.89 3.99
N GLY A 96 -3.93 3.98 4.64
CA GLY A 96 -4.64 5.05 3.94
C GLY A 96 -5.04 6.21 4.84
N LYS A 97 -5.40 7.36 4.26
CA LYS A 97 -5.90 8.49 5.06
C LYS A 97 -7.25 8.09 5.66
N LEU A 98 -7.31 7.95 6.99
CA LEU A 98 -8.57 7.87 7.73
C LEU A 98 -9.44 9.06 7.32
N GLN A 99 -10.46 8.82 6.50
CA GLN A 99 -11.58 9.74 6.41
C GLN A 99 -12.31 9.65 7.73
N GLN A 100 -11.88 10.50 8.67
CA GLN A 100 -12.58 10.76 9.90
C GLN A 100 -13.93 11.39 9.54
N MET A 101 -14.91 10.56 9.21
CA MET A 101 -16.31 10.99 9.19
C MET A 101 -16.68 11.26 10.64
N ALA A 102 -16.56 12.54 11.02
CA ALA A 102 -17.24 13.06 12.19
C ALA A 102 -18.72 12.75 12.02
N GLY A 103 -19.21 11.77 12.80
CA GLY A 103 -20.63 11.55 12.97
C GLY A 103 -21.23 12.81 13.59
N THR A 104 -22.10 13.45 12.82
CA THR A 104 -23.07 14.46 13.28
C THR A 104 -24.06 13.86 14.25
#